data_AF-A0A1V1NSE8-F1
#
_entry.id   AF-A0A1V1NSE8-F1
#
_cell.length_a   1.000
_cell.length_b   1.000
_cell.length_c   1.000
_cell.angle_alpha   90.00
_cell.angle_beta   90.00
_cell.angle_gamma   90.00
#
_symmetry.space_group_name_H-M   'P 1'
#
loop_
_entity.id
_entity.type
_entity.pdbx_description
1 polymer ?
#
loop_
_entity_poly.entity_id
_entity_poly.type
_entity_poly.pdbx_seq_one_letter_code
_entity_poly.pdbx_strand_id
1 'polypeptide(L)'
;MCFFGNALDTTTKYTDSEWHHWAVTFNSTTKKRYIFRDGQIVASDTSASNFTGSGDLLIGNFVIATPDDYYKGKIDEFRVWGVERTQAQIIEYMNQTLVGDETGLIAYYNFDQ
;
A
#
# COMPACT_ATOMS: atom_id res chain seq x y z
N MET A 1 -6.92 9.14 -9.57
CA MET A 1 -5.81 8.42 -10.25
C MET A 1 -4.53 8.76 -9.50
N CYS A 2 -3.97 7.83 -8.72
CA CYS A 2 -2.92 8.13 -7.74
C CYS A 2 -1.47 8.10 -8.28
N PHE A 3 -1.24 7.54 -9.47
CA PHE A 3 0.09 7.50 -10.12
C PHE A 3 -0.02 7.77 -11.63
N PHE A 4 -0.34 9.01 -12.03
CA PHE A 4 -0.47 9.52 -13.41
C PHE A 4 0.09 8.63 -14.54
N GLY A 5 -0.69 7.65 -15.00
CA GLY A 5 -0.38 6.81 -16.17
C GLY A 5 0.55 5.61 -15.92
N ASN A 6 1.02 5.39 -14.69
CA ASN A 6 1.85 4.26 -14.31
C ASN A 6 1.38 3.64 -12.97
N ALA A 7 0.07 3.59 -12.73
CA ALA A 7 -0.50 2.82 -11.64
C ALA A 7 -0.51 1.33 -11.99
N LEU A 8 -0.39 0.47 -10.97
CA LEU A 8 -0.88 -0.90 -11.05
C LEU A 8 -2.28 -0.87 -10.43
N ASP A 9 -3.27 -1.32 -11.18
CA ASP A 9 -4.67 -1.39 -10.73
C ASP A 9 -5.13 -2.85 -10.69
N THR A 10 -6.03 -3.18 -9.77
CA THR A 10 -6.72 -4.47 -9.77
C THR A 10 -7.87 -4.45 -10.77
N THR A 11 -8.11 -5.56 -11.48
CA THR A 11 -9.29 -5.68 -12.38
C THR A 11 -10.57 -6.02 -11.63
N THR A 12 -10.44 -6.59 -10.43
CA THR A 12 -11.55 -6.92 -9.53
C THR A 12 -12.04 -5.69 -8.80
N LYS A 13 -13.36 -5.58 -8.62
CA LYS A 13 -14.00 -4.62 -7.72
C LYS A 13 -14.20 -5.27 -6.36
N TYR A 14 -13.82 -4.56 -5.30
CA TYR A 14 -14.03 -4.96 -3.91
C TYR A 14 -15.09 -4.06 -3.31
N THR A 15 -16.24 -4.62 -2.95
CA THR A 15 -17.45 -3.87 -2.55
C THR A 15 -17.97 -4.25 -1.17
N ASP A 16 -17.27 -5.15 -0.49
CA ASP A 16 -17.54 -5.50 0.90
C ASP A 16 -17.10 -4.36 1.83
N SER A 17 -17.59 -4.42 3.08
CA SER A 17 -17.35 -3.43 4.13
C SER A 17 -16.51 -3.97 5.28
N GLU A 18 -15.96 -5.17 5.13
CA GLU A 18 -15.18 -5.82 6.19
C GLU A 18 -13.75 -5.27 6.23
N TRP A 19 -13.05 -5.50 7.33
CA TRP A 19 -11.63 -5.16 7.42
C TRP A 19 -10.81 -6.06 6.50
N HIS A 20 -9.96 -5.41 5.70
CA HIS A 20 -9.05 -6.08 4.79
C HIS A 20 -7.64 -5.52 4.91
N HIS A 21 -6.67 -6.42 4.92
CA HIS A 21 -5.27 -6.01 4.87
C HIS A 21 -4.85 -5.80 3.42
N TRP A 22 -4.38 -4.60 3.11
CA TRP A 22 -3.84 -4.24 1.81
C TRP A 22 -2.34 -3.99 1.90
N ALA A 23 -1.58 -4.61 1.00
CA ALA A 23 -0.16 -4.29 0.83
C ALA A 23 0.17 -4.06 -0.65
N VAL A 24 1.09 -3.14 -0.89
CA VAL A 24 1.65 -2.89 -2.22
C VAL A 24 3.16 -2.96 -2.10
N THR A 25 3.80 -3.72 -2.99
CA THR A 25 5.26 -3.81 -3.04
C THR A 25 5.80 -3.36 -4.39
N PHE A 26 7.02 -2.82 -4.36
CA PHE A 26 7.77 -2.48 -5.55
C PHE A 26 9.25 -2.80 -5.33
N ASN A 27 9.82 -3.58 -6.24
CA ASN A 27 11.25 -3.86 -6.27
C ASN A 27 11.94 -2.95 -7.28
N SER A 28 12.78 -2.03 -6.82
CA SER A 28 13.47 -1.06 -7.71
C SER A 28 14.53 -1.69 -8.63
N THR A 29 14.98 -2.91 -8.36
CA THR A 29 15.92 -3.65 -9.22
C THR A 29 15.18 -4.37 -10.34
N THR A 30 14.21 -5.22 -9.97
CA THR A 30 13.47 -6.06 -10.93
C THR A 30 12.26 -5.38 -11.55
N LYS A 31 11.88 -4.21 -11.03
CA LYS A 31 10.69 -3.42 -11.39
C LYS A 31 9.36 -4.13 -11.14
N LYS A 32 9.37 -5.28 -10.46
CA LYS A 32 8.15 -6.01 -10.13
C LYS A 32 7.30 -5.25 -9.13
N ARG A 33 5.99 -5.26 -9.37
CA ARG A 33 4.98 -4.72 -8.46
C ARG A 33 3.96 -5.78 -8.14
N TYR A 34 3.47 -5.73 -6.90
CA TYR A 34 2.41 -6.61 -6.44
C TYR A 34 1.42 -5.81 -5.60
N ILE A 35 0.14 -6.13 -5.76
CA ILE A 35 -0.92 -5.74 -4.83
C ILE A 35 -1.38 -7.00 -4.14
N PHE A 36 -1.45 -6.95 -2.82
CA PHE A 36 -1.95 -8.03 -1.98
C PHE A 36 -3.23 -7.57 -1.27
N ARG A 37 -4.20 -8.47 -1.20
CA ARG A 37 -5.37 -8.37 -0.32
C ARG A 37 -5.40 -9.62 0.56
N ASP A 38 -5.45 -9.43 1.87
CA ASP A 38 -5.46 -10.51 2.87
C ASP A 38 -4.31 -11.52 2.66
N GLY A 39 -3.13 -11.00 2.31
CA GLY A 39 -1.92 -11.78 2.06
C GLY A 39 -1.87 -12.52 0.72
N GLN A 40 -2.90 -12.44 -0.12
CA GLN A 40 -2.93 -13.04 -1.46
C GLN A 40 -2.65 -12.01 -2.55
N ILE A 41 -1.86 -12.37 -3.57
CA ILE A 41 -1.61 -11.51 -4.72
C ILE A 41 -2.91 -11.36 -5.52
N VAL A 42 -3.36 -10.11 -5.71
CA VAL A 42 -4.55 -9.77 -6.50
C VAL A 42 -4.24 -9.00 -7.79
N ALA A 43 -3.05 -8.42 -7.89
CA ALA A 43 -2.52 -7.87 -9.12
C ALA A 43 -0.99 -7.89 -9.10
N SER A 44 -0.38 -8.01 -10.27
CA SER A 44 1.07 -7.93 -10.43
C SER A 44 1.44 -7.49 -11.84
N ASP A 45 2.54 -6.76 -11.96
CA ASP A 45 3.17 -6.49 -13.25
C ASP A 45 4.67 -6.18 -13.08
N THR A 46 5.28 -5.76 -14.18
CA THR A 46 6.62 -5.18 -14.21
C THR A 46 6.49 -3.74 -14.69
N SER A 47 6.84 -2.77 -13.85
CA SER A 47 6.77 -1.36 -14.24
C SER A 47 7.84 -1.03 -15.29
N ALA A 48 7.51 -0.12 -16.21
CA ALA A 48 8.44 0.35 -17.22
C ALA A 48 9.61 1.18 -16.64
N SER A 49 9.42 1.79 -15.46
CA SER A 49 10.39 2.69 -14.84
C SER A 49 10.30 2.66 -13.31
N ASN A 50 11.28 3.27 -12.65
CA ASN A 50 11.20 3.51 -11.22
C ASN A 50 10.19 4.63 -10.92
N PHE A 51 9.57 4.57 -9.75
CA PHE A 51 8.84 5.72 -9.20
C PHE A 51 9.80 6.90 -8.99
N THR A 52 9.44 8.07 -9.52
CA THR A 52 10.21 9.32 -9.41
C THR A 52 9.41 10.46 -8.76
N GLY A 53 8.25 10.14 -8.16
CA GLY A 53 7.43 11.16 -7.51
C GLY A 53 8.11 11.74 -6.28
N SER A 54 7.85 13.02 -6.03
CA SER A 54 8.29 13.77 -4.86
C SER A 54 7.11 14.54 -4.26
N GLY A 55 7.22 14.89 -2.98
CA GLY A 55 6.19 15.60 -2.24
C GLY A 55 5.62 14.77 -1.08
N ASP A 56 4.52 15.26 -0.53
CA ASP A 56 3.91 14.67 0.66
C ASP A 56 3.23 13.33 0.36
N LEU A 57 3.35 12.40 1.30
CA LEU A 57 2.56 11.18 1.29
C LEU A 57 1.16 11.50 1.82
N LEU A 58 0.17 11.42 0.93
CA LEU A 58 -1.23 11.64 1.26
C LEU A 58 -1.92 10.30 1.49
N ILE A 59 -2.65 10.19 2.61
CA ILE A 59 -3.46 9.02 2.96
C ILE A 59 -4.93 9.42 2.89
N GLY A 60 -5.75 8.60 2.23
CA GLY A 60 -7.18 8.87 2.04
C GLY A 60 -7.48 10.03 1.08
N ASN A 61 -6.47 10.54 0.37
CA ASN A 61 -6.60 11.67 -0.55
C ASN A 61 -5.47 11.65 -1.62
N PHE A 62 -5.55 12.54 -2.62
CA PHE A 62 -4.47 12.80 -3.57
C PHE A 62 -4.38 14.29 -3.96
N VAL A 63 -3.28 14.68 -4.62
CA VAL A 63 -2.87 16.09 -4.80
C VAL A 63 -3.92 17.00 -5.46
N ILE A 64 -4.73 16.49 -6.39
CA ILE A 64 -5.73 17.28 -7.14
C ILE A 64 -7.16 16.86 -6.82
N ALA A 65 -7.38 16.21 -5.68
CA ALA A 65 -8.68 15.71 -5.27
C ALA A 65 -9.66 16.82 -4.87
N THR A 66 -10.93 16.58 -5.17
CA THR A 66 -12.07 17.31 -4.62
C THR A 66 -12.61 16.60 -3.37
N PRO A 67 -13.43 17.26 -2.52
CA PRO A 67 -13.99 16.61 -1.33
C PRO A 67 -14.73 15.30 -1.58
N ASP A 68 -15.32 15.11 -2.77
CA ASP A 68 -16.02 13.88 -3.14
C ASP A 68 -15.08 12.71 -3.42
N ASP A 69 -13.81 13.00 -3.72
CA ASP A 69 -12.77 12.00 -4.00
C ASP A 69 -12.12 11.42 -2.73
N TYR A 70 -12.43 11.98 -1.55
CA TYR A 70 -11.79 11.58 -0.31
C TYR A 70 -12.23 10.16 0.06
N TYR A 71 -11.31 9.40 0.63
CA TYR A 71 -11.61 8.06 1.11
C TYR A 71 -12.62 8.13 2.27
N LYS A 72 -13.74 7.40 2.13
CA LYS A 72 -14.87 7.39 3.10
C LYS A 72 -14.89 6.12 3.95
N GLY A 73 -13.72 5.60 4.32
CA GLY A 73 -13.58 4.40 5.13
C GLY A 73 -12.69 4.60 6.35
N LYS A 74 -12.32 3.49 6.99
CA LYS A 74 -11.39 3.46 8.11
C LYS A 74 -10.05 2.89 7.65
N ILE A 75 -8.97 3.41 8.21
CA ILE A 75 -7.61 2.92 7.98
C ILE A 75 -7.03 2.64 9.36
N ASP A 76 -6.32 1.53 9.45
CA ASP A 76 -5.63 1.08 10.64
C ASP A 76 -4.25 0.52 10.24
N GLU A 77 -3.30 0.50 11.18
CA GLU A 77 -2.01 -0.18 11.03
C GLU A 77 -1.21 0.24 9.79
N PHE A 78 -1.19 1.54 9.46
CA PHE A 78 -0.54 2.04 8.26
C PHE A 78 0.99 2.00 8.40
N ARG A 79 1.65 1.36 7.43
CA ARG A 79 3.10 1.10 7.45
C ARG A 79 3.75 1.45 6.11
N VAL A 80 4.95 2.01 6.17
CA VAL A 80 5.83 2.20 5.00
C VAL A 80 7.17 1.54 5.28
N TRP A 81 7.61 0.68 4.37
CA TRP A 81 8.88 -0.05 4.46
C TRP A 81 9.85 0.44 3.39
N GLY A 82 11.12 0.56 3.74
CA GLY A 82 12.24 0.83 2.83
C GLY A 82 12.76 -0.40 2.11
N VAL A 83 12.16 -1.56 2.36
CA VAL A 83 12.52 -2.85 1.79
C VAL A 83 11.27 -3.55 1.27
N GLU A 84 11.42 -4.28 0.16
CA GLU A 84 10.34 -5.12 -0.35
C GLU A 84 10.03 -6.23 0.66
N ARG A 85 8.76 -6.30 1.09
CA ARG A 85 8.25 -7.38 1.93
C ARG A 85 7.83 -8.57 1.06
N THR A 86 8.23 -9.77 1.45
CA THR A 86 7.78 -10.99 0.77
C THR A 86 6.32 -11.30 1.12
N GLN A 87 5.66 -12.12 0.30
CA GLN A 87 4.29 -12.57 0.61
C GLN A 87 4.22 -13.28 1.98
N ALA A 88 5.21 -14.11 2.30
CA ALA A 88 5.26 -14.81 3.59
C ALA A 88 5.34 -13.83 4.76
N GLN A 89 6.18 -12.79 4.64
CA GLN A 89 6.24 -11.72 5.64
C GLN A 89 4.91 -10.95 5.72
N ILE A 90 4.28 -10.63 4.59
CA ILE A 90 2.98 -9.94 4.61
C ILE A 90 1.94 -10.77 5.37
N ILE A 91 1.85 -12.08 5.11
CA ILE A 91 0.94 -12.98 5.81
C ILE A 91 1.25 -13.05 7.31
N GLU A 92 2.53 -13.07 7.67
CA GLU A 92 2.98 -13.13 9.06
C GLU A 92 2.55 -11.88 9.85
N TYR A 93 2.75 -10.69 9.28
CA TYR A 93 2.59 -9.42 10.00
C TYR A 93 1.23 -8.73 9.79
N MET A 94 0.37 -9.19 8.87
CA MET A 94 -0.89 -8.49 8.54
C MET A 94 -1.89 -8.38 9.69
N ASN A 95 -1.79 -9.28 10.68
CA ASN A 95 -2.69 -9.33 11.85
C ASN A 95 -1.96 -9.04 13.18
N GLN A 96 -0.80 -8.40 13.12
CA GLN A 96 0.02 -8.11 14.29
C GLN A 96 0.22 -6.61 14.44
N THR A 97 0.02 -6.06 15.63
CA THR A 97 0.52 -4.71 15.98
C THR A 97 2.04 -4.75 16.05
N LEU A 98 2.69 -3.75 15.45
CA LEU A 98 4.15 -3.65 15.43
C LEU A 98 4.67 -2.83 16.63
N VAL A 99 5.94 -3.01 16.96
CA VAL A 99 6.62 -2.23 18.00
C VAL A 99 7.00 -0.84 17.46
N GLY A 100 7.26 -0.74 16.15
CA GLY A 100 7.56 0.51 15.46
C GLY A 100 9.06 0.77 15.23
N ASP A 101 9.94 -0.11 15.71
CA ASP A 101 11.39 -0.05 15.54
C ASP A 101 11.94 -1.20 14.64
N GLU A 102 11.06 -1.88 13.90
CA GLU A 102 11.43 -2.97 13.01
C GLU A 102 12.43 -2.50 11.94
N THR A 103 13.43 -3.34 11.66
CA THR A 103 14.44 -3.01 10.65
C THR A 103 13.82 -2.80 9.27
N GLY A 104 14.06 -1.63 8.68
CA GLY A 104 13.55 -1.24 7.38
C GLY A 104 12.14 -0.62 7.41
N LEU A 105 11.51 -0.49 8.57
CA LEU A 105 10.31 0.32 8.74
C LEU A 105 10.68 1.81 8.69
N ILE A 106 10.01 2.57 7.84
CA ILE A 106 10.25 4.01 7.66
C ILE A 106 9.19 4.83 8.38
N ALA A 107 7.94 4.38 8.34
CA ALA A 107 6.83 5.05 8.99
C ALA A 107 5.80 4.04 9.47
N TYR A 108 5.22 4.29 10.64
CA TYR A 108 4.17 3.48 11.22
C TYR A 108 3.18 4.35 12.00
N TYR A 109 1.91 4.18 11.68
CA TYR A 109 0.79 4.86 12.32
C TYR A 109 -0.28 3.81 12.62
N ASN A 110 -0.46 3.48 13.90
CA ASN A 110 -1.44 2.51 14.37
C ASN A 110 -2.83 3.10 14.60
N PHE A 111 -3.00 4.43 14.51
CA PHE A 111 -4.28 5.13 14.67
C PHE A 111 -5.09 4.82 15.94
N ASP A 112 -4.45 4.24 16.97
CA ASP A 112 -5.03 3.90 18.28
C ASP A 112 -4.72 4.94 19.37
N GLN A 113 -4.33 6.16 18.99
CA GLN A 113 -3.96 7.24 19.90
C GLN A 113 -5.14 8.03 20.45
#